data_AF-A0A958T9H0-F1
#
_entry.id   AF-A0A958T9H0-F1
#
_cell.length_a   1.000
_cell.length_b   1.000
_cell.length_c   1.000
_cell.angle_alpha   90.00
_cell.angle_beta   90.00
_cell.angle_gamma   90.00
#
_symmetry.space_group_name_H-M   'P 1'
#
loop_
_entity.id
_entity.type
_entity.pdbx_description
1 polymer ?
#
loop_
_entity_poly.entity_id
_entity_poly.type
_entity_poly.pdbx_seq_one_letter_code
_entity_poly.pdbx_strand_id
1 'polypeptide(L)'
;MKKLYTILLCSCTAIGIQAQEKYRVTYDYSTEEIGYYHLDKYNKVDDTLAKPRFKKNSLVEVKLTNVNPFAVDIVTDVKEEEIHETSGGFNFGSLLGGISSFSGGGLQMNVDNLPDQGLFSEGFASRGEGLSNKFTELNSLSSNVDAIKSTLMSNLLNPNMNKEAIMNNVKQAANQVSDARLSDPNANFYMFLASLDQVVKEDSQDIASDINALSKDLDNQAITKTELSRGELHAQNTAYSDLKNLLKSINESSMQTSQNINKIKELYTTLEASSFEQTYDYLIEADKVNIELKFVQSEFADENDLDNEQNTLKERNLKLFSKGGFKINTSIALTLNNFGDNSKDFYIDEDGYIGEDINDN
;
A
#
# COMPACT_ATOMS: atom_id res chain seq x y z
N MET A 1 50.73 -8.68 -50.45
CA MET A 1 49.29 -9.05 -50.33
C MET A 1 48.86 -9.46 -48.92
N LYS A 2 49.62 -10.25 -48.14
CA LYS A 2 49.21 -10.66 -46.79
C LYS A 2 48.97 -9.53 -45.76
N LYS A 3 49.72 -8.42 -45.85
CA LYS A 3 49.54 -7.25 -44.95
C LYS A 3 48.29 -6.41 -45.23
N LEU A 4 47.72 -6.52 -46.44
CA LEU A 4 46.52 -5.76 -46.81
C LEU A 4 45.24 -6.39 -46.24
N TYR A 5 45.20 -7.73 -46.19
CA TYR A 5 44.09 -8.47 -45.58
C TYR A 5 44.02 -8.32 -44.07
N THR A 6 45.15 -8.19 -43.37
CA THR A 6 45.16 -7.99 -41.91
C THR A 6 44.64 -6.61 -41.50
N ILE A 7 44.88 -5.58 -42.32
CA ILE A 7 44.34 -4.24 -42.09
C ILE A 7 42.83 -4.21 -42.36
N LEU A 8 42.37 -4.87 -43.44
CA LEU A 8 40.94 -4.97 -43.75
C LEU A 8 40.15 -5.75 -42.67
N LEU A 9 40.76 -6.80 -42.09
CA LEU A 9 40.14 -7.59 -41.01
C LEU A 9 40.09 -6.85 -39.67
N CYS A 10 41.09 -5.99 -39.37
CA CYS A 10 41.08 -5.14 -38.18
C CYS A 10 40.18 -3.90 -38.30
N SER A 11 39.87 -3.44 -39.51
CA SER A 11 38.90 -2.36 -39.71
C SER A 11 37.44 -2.81 -39.62
N CYS A 12 37.16 -4.11 -39.75
CA CYS A 12 35.80 -4.65 -39.62
C CYS A 12 35.38 -4.96 -38.17
N THR A 13 36.31 -4.96 -37.20
CA THR A 13 35.99 -5.19 -35.77
C THR A 13 35.84 -3.91 -34.96
N ALA A 14 36.00 -2.74 -35.60
CA ALA A 14 35.69 -1.43 -35.02
C ALA A 14 34.24 -1.00 -35.32
N ILE A 15 33.31 -1.95 -35.43
CA ILE A 15 31.89 -1.65 -35.27
C ILE A 15 31.74 -1.24 -33.81
N GLY A 16 31.75 0.08 -33.58
CA GLY A 16 31.57 0.65 -32.26
C GLY A 16 30.37 -0.02 -31.62
N ILE A 17 30.56 -0.59 -30.44
CA ILE A 17 29.48 -0.95 -29.52
C ILE A 17 28.82 0.39 -29.20
N GLN A 18 27.89 0.84 -30.06
CA GLN A 18 27.07 1.98 -29.74
C GLN A 18 26.23 1.54 -28.55
N ALA A 19 26.49 2.16 -27.40
CA ALA A 19 25.70 1.94 -26.21
C ALA A 19 24.22 2.09 -26.57
N GLN A 20 23.42 1.12 -26.15
CA GLN A 20 21.97 1.17 -26.33
C GLN A 20 21.46 2.50 -25.76
N GLU A 21 20.73 3.26 -26.57
CA GLU A 21 20.11 4.50 -26.11
C GLU A 21 19.07 4.17 -25.05
N LYS A 22 18.99 5.03 -24.03
CA LYS A 22 18.07 4.89 -22.91
C LYS A 22 17.21 6.13 -22.79
N TYR A 23 15.96 5.93 -22.48
CA TYR A 23 14.98 6.99 -22.32
C TYR A 23 14.19 6.77 -21.03
N ARG A 24 13.60 7.83 -20.48
CA ARG A 24 12.71 7.76 -19.33
C ARG A 24 11.39 8.43 -19.65
N VAL A 25 10.30 7.75 -19.34
CA VAL A 25 8.94 8.30 -19.31
C VAL A 25 8.55 8.42 -17.85
N THR A 26 8.30 9.63 -17.36
CA THR A 26 7.77 9.82 -16.00
C THR A 26 6.27 10.03 -16.06
N TYR A 27 5.52 9.41 -15.16
CA TYR A 27 4.11 9.72 -14.95
C TYR A 27 3.87 10.01 -13.47
N ASP A 28 3.39 11.21 -13.17
CA ASP A 28 3.01 11.61 -11.81
C ASP A 28 1.54 11.24 -11.58
N TYR A 29 1.29 10.36 -10.61
CA TYR A 29 -0.07 9.90 -10.31
C TYR A 29 -0.97 11.02 -9.77
N SER A 30 -0.40 11.98 -9.02
CA SER A 30 -1.13 13.06 -8.37
C SER A 30 -1.49 14.19 -9.34
N THR A 31 -0.56 14.58 -10.22
CA THR A 31 -0.79 15.70 -11.16
C THR A 31 -1.23 15.25 -12.55
N GLU A 32 -1.11 13.95 -12.85
CA GLU A 32 -1.30 13.36 -14.19
C GLU A 32 -0.32 13.86 -15.25
N GLU A 33 0.77 14.53 -14.85
CA GLU A 33 1.77 15.03 -15.77
C GLU A 33 2.65 13.90 -16.31
N ILE A 34 2.92 13.94 -17.61
CA ILE A 34 3.80 13.00 -18.31
C ILE A 34 5.04 13.74 -18.78
N GLY A 35 6.20 13.26 -18.37
CA GLY A 35 7.52 13.73 -18.81
C GLY A 35 8.20 12.72 -19.71
N TYR A 36 8.94 13.20 -20.71
CA TYR A 36 9.70 12.37 -21.64
C TYR A 36 11.15 12.85 -21.67
N TYR A 37 12.10 11.96 -21.41
CA TYR A 37 13.51 12.32 -21.24
C TYR A 37 14.44 11.36 -21.97
N HIS A 38 15.56 11.89 -22.45
CA HIS A 38 16.73 11.09 -22.83
C HIS A 38 17.62 10.88 -21.59
N LEU A 39 18.27 9.72 -21.52
CA LEU A 39 19.19 9.38 -20.45
C LEU A 39 20.61 9.22 -20.99
N ASP A 40 21.56 9.77 -20.25
CA ASP A 40 22.98 9.55 -20.52
C ASP A 40 23.43 8.12 -20.13
N LYS A 41 24.71 7.82 -20.39
CA LYS A 41 25.33 6.53 -20.04
C LYS A 41 25.36 6.21 -18.53
N TYR A 42 25.04 7.17 -17.67
CA TYR A 42 24.95 7.04 -16.22
C TYR A 42 23.49 7.07 -15.72
N ASN A 43 22.51 6.92 -16.62
CA ASN A 43 21.07 6.99 -16.35
C ASN A 43 20.59 8.33 -15.77
N LYS A 44 21.30 9.43 -16.08
CA LYS A 44 20.90 10.80 -15.72
C LYS A 44 20.18 11.46 -16.88
N VAL A 45 19.17 12.27 -16.56
CA VAL A 45 18.48 13.08 -17.56
C VAL A 45 19.45 14.11 -18.12
N ASP A 46 19.69 14.06 -19.42
CA ASP A 46 20.53 15.02 -20.14
C ASP A 46 19.73 15.83 -21.19
N ASP A 47 18.51 15.39 -21.54
CA ASP A 47 17.59 16.12 -22.42
C ASP A 47 16.11 15.85 -22.11
N THR A 48 15.24 16.83 -22.41
CA THR A 48 13.77 16.76 -22.26
C THR A 48 13.11 16.78 -23.65
N LEU A 49 12.32 15.76 -23.96
CA LEU A 49 11.77 15.53 -25.29
C LEU A 49 10.38 16.15 -25.46
N ALA A 50 10.31 17.35 -26.04
CA ALA A 50 9.03 18.01 -26.34
C ALA A 50 8.16 17.28 -27.39
N LYS A 51 8.77 16.47 -28.26
CA LYS A 51 8.09 15.59 -29.24
C LYS A 51 8.68 14.19 -29.12
N PRO A 52 8.15 13.33 -28.25
CA PRO A 52 8.77 12.05 -27.92
C PRO A 52 8.80 11.13 -29.15
N ARG A 53 10.00 10.82 -29.62
CA ARG A 53 10.27 9.78 -30.62
C ARG A 53 11.54 9.05 -30.23
N PHE A 54 11.39 7.79 -29.86
CA PHE A 54 12.43 6.94 -29.31
C PHE A 54 13.12 6.15 -30.43
N LYS A 55 14.40 5.84 -30.29
CA LYS A 55 15.08 4.99 -31.29
C LYS A 55 14.58 3.55 -31.17
N LYS A 56 14.36 2.85 -32.28
CA LYS A 56 13.99 1.43 -32.21
C LYS A 56 15.09 0.61 -31.51
N ASN A 57 14.69 -0.40 -30.74
CA ASN A 57 15.55 -1.20 -29.86
C ASN A 57 16.19 -0.41 -28.71
N SER A 58 15.67 0.77 -28.36
CA SER A 58 16.08 1.51 -27.16
C SER A 58 15.34 1.01 -25.93
N LEU A 59 16.00 1.08 -24.77
CA LEU A 59 15.37 0.82 -23.48
C LEU A 59 14.61 2.07 -23.02
N VAL A 60 13.36 1.91 -22.63
CA VAL A 60 12.53 2.95 -22.01
C VAL A 60 12.21 2.56 -20.59
N GLU A 61 12.67 3.39 -19.66
CA GLU A 61 12.32 3.33 -18.25
C GLU A 61 10.99 4.08 -18.04
N VAL A 62 9.92 3.39 -17.67
CA VAL A 62 8.66 4.00 -17.22
C VAL A 62 8.74 4.17 -15.70
N LYS A 63 8.87 5.42 -15.25
CA LYS A 63 8.94 5.79 -13.84
C LYS A 63 7.62 6.42 -13.40
N LEU A 64 6.90 5.74 -12.51
CA LEU A 64 5.70 6.25 -11.87
C LEU A 64 6.08 6.92 -10.55
N THR A 65 5.55 8.10 -10.27
CA THR A 65 5.80 8.86 -9.04
C THR A 65 4.50 9.20 -8.33
N ASN A 66 4.59 9.40 -7.01
CA ASN A 66 3.46 9.72 -6.13
C ASN A 66 2.34 8.66 -6.14
N VAL A 67 2.69 7.39 -6.36
CA VAL A 67 1.75 6.27 -6.22
C VAL A 67 1.78 5.80 -4.77
N ASN A 68 0.65 5.84 -4.08
CA ASN A 68 0.56 5.31 -2.72
C ASN A 68 0.43 3.77 -2.74
N PRO A 69 1.47 3.01 -2.32
CA PRO A 69 1.48 1.54 -2.43
C PRO A 69 0.55 0.84 -1.41
N PHE A 70 0.02 1.58 -0.43
CA PHE A 70 -0.96 1.06 0.53
C PHE A 70 -2.40 1.18 0.05
N ALA A 71 -2.62 1.98 -1.01
CA ALA A 71 -3.95 2.18 -1.58
C ALA A 71 -4.03 1.64 -3.01
N VAL A 72 -2.92 1.65 -3.74
CA VAL A 72 -2.88 1.43 -5.18
C VAL A 72 -1.87 0.33 -5.52
N ASP A 73 -2.33 -0.66 -6.27
CA ASP A 73 -1.48 -1.58 -7.04
C ASP A 73 -1.60 -1.28 -8.54
N ILE A 74 -0.61 -1.70 -9.32
CA ILE A 74 -0.46 -1.32 -10.73
C ILE A 74 -0.34 -2.56 -11.58
N VAL A 75 -1.38 -2.80 -12.39
CA VAL A 75 -1.40 -3.81 -13.44
C VAL A 75 -1.01 -3.15 -14.75
N THR A 76 0.07 -3.61 -15.38
CA THR A 76 0.55 -3.06 -16.65
C THR A 76 0.28 -4.02 -17.80
N ASP A 77 -0.31 -3.51 -18.89
CA ASP A 77 -0.47 -4.22 -20.16
C ASP A 77 0.22 -3.44 -21.29
N VAL A 78 0.79 -4.12 -22.27
CA VAL A 78 1.51 -3.49 -23.39
C VAL A 78 0.91 -3.95 -24.71
N LYS A 79 0.30 -3.01 -25.44
CA LYS A 79 -0.28 -3.26 -26.77
C LYS A 79 0.63 -2.66 -27.83
N GLU A 80 1.17 -3.52 -28.70
CA GLU A 80 1.98 -3.12 -29.85
C GLU A 80 1.11 -3.05 -31.11
N GLU A 81 1.17 -1.94 -31.84
CA GLU A 81 0.40 -1.76 -33.08
C GLU A 81 1.32 -1.84 -34.31
N GLU A 82 0.99 -2.71 -35.26
CA GLU A 82 1.59 -2.72 -36.59
C GLU A 82 0.87 -1.75 -37.55
N ILE A 83 1.56 -1.26 -38.58
CA ILE A 83 1.06 -0.25 -39.53
C ILE A 83 -0.05 -0.79 -40.48
N HIS A 84 -0.43 -2.07 -40.37
CA HIS A 84 -1.50 -2.65 -41.19
C HIS A 84 -2.77 -2.88 -40.37
N GLU A 85 -3.85 -2.21 -40.78
CA GLU A 85 -5.19 -2.36 -40.21
C GLU A 85 -5.70 -3.80 -40.43
N THR A 86 -5.76 -4.59 -39.37
CA THR A 86 -6.68 -5.72 -39.30
C THR A 86 -8.03 -5.24 -38.79
N SER A 87 -9.03 -5.43 -39.65
CA SER A 87 -10.44 -5.05 -39.49
C SER A 87 -11.09 -5.58 -38.21
N GLY A 88 -12.03 -4.78 -37.70
CA GLY A 88 -12.62 -4.89 -36.37
C GLY A 88 -13.46 -6.14 -36.07
N GLY A 89 -13.51 -6.46 -34.79
CA GLY A 89 -14.50 -7.33 -34.17
C GLY A 89 -15.09 -6.64 -32.94
N PHE A 90 -16.38 -6.30 -33.00
CA PHE A 90 -17.17 -5.89 -31.85
C PHE A 90 -17.59 -7.15 -31.07
N ASN A 91 -17.45 -7.13 -29.74
CA ASN A 91 -17.97 -8.18 -28.87
C ASN A 91 -19.19 -7.64 -28.10
N PHE A 92 -20.39 -8.12 -28.46
CA PHE A 92 -21.64 -7.87 -27.75
C PHE A 92 -21.74 -8.81 -26.55
N GLY A 93 -21.12 -8.40 -25.44
CA GLY A 93 -21.25 -9.00 -24.12
C GLY A 93 -21.90 -8.06 -23.12
N SER A 94 -22.90 -7.29 -23.55
CA SER A 94 -23.82 -6.60 -22.64
C SER A 94 -25.18 -7.25 -22.75
N LEU A 95 -25.85 -7.44 -21.61
CA LEU A 95 -27.24 -7.85 -21.39
C LEU A 95 -27.46 -9.35 -21.10
N LEU A 96 -27.43 -9.74 -19.81
CA LEU A 96 -28.62 -10.18 -19.05
C LEU A 96 -28.27 -10.87 -17.71
N GLY A 97 -29.02 -10.50 -16.66
CA GLY A 97 -29.27 -11.28 -15.44
C GLY A 97 -28.53 -10.77 -14.20
N GLY A 98 -29.14 -10.40 -13.08
CA GLY A 98 -30.52 -10.52 -12.62
C GLY A 98 -30.56 -10.68 -11.10
N ILE A 99 -31.08 -9.65 -10.41
CA ILE A 99 -31.90 -9.63 -9.17
C ILE A 99 -31.50 -10.43 -7.91
N SER A 100 -31.41 -9.70 -6.77
CA SER A 100 -31.82 -10.04 -5.37
C SER A 100 -31.13 -11.24 -4.68
N SER A 101 -30.84 -11.32 -3.38
CA SER A 101 -31.33 -10.70 -2.14
C SER A 101 -30.41 -11.20 -1.01
N PHE A 102 -30.24 -10.47 0.10
CA PHE A 102 -30.60 -10.96 1.45
C PHE A 102 -30.41 -9.84 2.50
N SER A 103 -31.49 -9.60 3.23
CA SER A 103 -31.52 -8.91 4.52
C SER A 103 -31.05 -9.87 5.63
N GLY A 104 -30.56 -9.32 6.75
CA GLY A 104 -30.57 -10.06 8.01
C GLY A 104 -29.64 -9.53 9.11
N GLY A 105 -30.25 -8.85 10.10
CA GLY A 105 -29.86 -8.77 11.52
C GLY A 105 -28.50 -8.14 11.85
N GLY A 106 -28.38 -7.06 12.62
CA GLY A 106 -29.10 -6.70 13.85
C GLY A 106 -28.29 -7.18 15.07
N LEU A 107 -27.63 -6.26 15.77
CA LEU A 107 -27.59 -6.16 17.24
C LEU A 107 -26.72 -4.98 17.70
N GLN A 108 -27.39 -4.03 18.35
CA GLN A 108 -26.81 -3.01 19.21
C GLN A 108 -25.99 -3.62 20.35
N MET A 109 -24.92 -2.93 20.76
CA MET A 109 -24.48 -2.97 22.15
C MET A 109 -24.59 -1.58 22.76
N ASN A 110 -25.56 -1.53 23.67
CA ASN A 110 -25.82 -0.50 24.64
C ASN A 110 -24.58 -0.29 25.53
N VAL A 111 -24.20 0.95 25.80
CA VAL A 111 -23.23 1.28 26.86
C VAL A 111 -23.95 2.03 27.98
N ASP A 112 -25.04 1.45 28.47
CA ASP A 112 -25.60 1.77 29.77
C ASP A 112 -25.08 0.73 30.78
N ASN A 113 -23.91 1.02 31.36
CA ASN A 113 -23.62 0.73 32.78
C ASN A 113 -22.27 1.36 33.16
N LEU A 114 -22.21 2.69 33.16
CA LEU A 114 -21.34 3.36 34.11
C LEU A 114 -22.07 3.31 35.46
N PRO A 115 -21.42 2.88 36.56
CA PRO A 115 -22.04 2.97 37.87
C PRO A 115 -22.47 4.40 38.13
N ASP A 116 -23.73 4.56 38.53
CA ASP A 116 -24.31 5.82 38.96
C ASP A 116 -23.39 6.45 40.02
N GLN A 117 -23.30 7.78 40.06
CA GLN A 117 -22.36 8.57 40.86
C GLN A 117 -22.57 8.47 42.39
N GLY A 118 -23.05 7.34 42.90
CA GLY A 118 -23.29 7.05 44.31
C GLY A 118 -22.22 6.21 45.02
N LEU A 119 -21.18 5.73 44.33
CA LEU A 119 -20.13 4.89 44.95
C LEU A 119 -19.20 5.64 45.94
N PHE A 120 -19.31 6.98 46.03
CA PHE A 120 -18.34 7.81 46.77
C PHE A 120 -18.93 8.74 47.82
N SER A 121 -20.23 8.63 48.16
CA SER A 121 -20.90 9.65 48.96
C SER A 121 -20.62 9.59 50.47
N GLU A 122 -20.19 8.46 51.04
CA GLU A 122 -19.92 8.38 52.49
C GLU A 122 -18.62 7.63 52.80
N GLY A 123 -17.55 8.38 53.09
CA GLY A 123 -16.28 7.90 53.65
C GLY A 123 -15.05 7.93 52.73
N PHE A 124 -15.24 8.01 51.40
CA PHE A 124 -14.17 7.85 50.40
C PHE A 124 -14.00 9.05 49.43
N ALA A 125 -14.72 10.15 49.67
CA ALA A 125 -14.88 11.27 48.73
C ALA A 125 -13.57 11.80 48.12
N SER A 126 -12.49 11.96 48.92
CA SER A 126 -11.20 12.47 48.43
C SER A 126 -10.45 11.51 47.51
N ARG A 127 -10.60 10.18 47.67
CA ARG A 127 -9.91 9.18 46.83
C ARG A 127 -10.73 8.81 45.60
N GLY A 128 -12.06 8.83 45.71
CA GLY A 128 -12.96 8.58 44.58
C GLY A 128 -12.90 9.64 43.48
N GLU A 129 -12.84 10.93 43.86
CA GLU A 129 -12.73 12.04 42.90
C GLU A 129 -11.37 12.01 42.16
N GLY A 130 -10.27 11.71 42.86
CA GLY A 130 -8.96 11.52 42.25
C GLY A 130 -8.91 10.34 41.27
N LEU A 131 -9.58 9.22 41.61
CA LEU A 131 -9.66 8.05 40.75
C LEU A 131 -10.45 8.35 39.45
N SER A 132 -11.58 9.07 39.57
CA SER A 132 -12.38 9.49 38.41
C SER A 132 -11.59 10.34 37.41
N ASN A 133 -10.75 11.25 37.91
CA ASN A 133 -9.91 12.09 37.06
C ASN A 133 -8.86 11.25 36.31
N LYS A 134 -8.18 10.33 37.00
CA LYS A 134 -7.21 9.41 36.37
C LYS A 134 -7.85 8.53 35.29
N PHE A 135 -9.06 8.03 35.53
CA PHE A 135 -9.82 7.30 34.51
C PHE A 135 -10.14 8.16 33.29
N THR A 136 -10.53 9.41 33.51
CA THR A 136 -10.84 10.36 32.43
C THR A 136 -9.60 10.65 31.59
N GLU A 137 -8.44 10.85 32.24
CA GLU A 137 -7.14 11.04 31.59
C GLU A 137 -6.73 9.81 30.76
N LEU A 138 -6.79 8.61 31.34
CA LEU A 138 -6.46 7.36 30.64
C LEU A 138 -7.39 7.11 29.44
N ASN A 139 -8.70 7.37 29.60
CA ASN A 139 -9.66 7.24 28.49
C ASN A 139 -9.41 8.27 27.38
N SER A 140 -9.00 9.49 27.74
CA SER A 140 -8.61 10.51 26.78
C SER A 140 -7.38 10.06 25.99
N LEU A 141 -6.35 9.53 26.66
CA LEU A 141 -5.16 8.98 26.00
C LEU A 141 -5.51 7.83 25.05
N SER A 142 -6.38 6.90 25.48
CA SER A 142 -6.84 5.80 24.63
C SER A 142 -7.58 6.30 23.39
N SER A 143 -8.51 7.25 23.56
CA SER A 143 -9.25 7.86 22.44
C SER A 143 -8.33 8.60 21.47
N ASN A 144 -7.29 9.26 21.99
CA ASN A 144 -6.28 9.94 21.19
C ASN A 144 -5.43 8.94 20.38
N VAL A 145 -5.04 7.81 20.97
CA VAL A 145 -4.35 6.71 20.26
C VAL A 145 -5.21 6.20 19.11
N ASP A 146 -6.51 5.98 19.36
CA ASP A 146 -7.44 5.52 18.33
C ASP A 146 -7.59 6.56 17.21
N ALA A 147 -7.63 7.86 17.54
CA ALA A 147 -7.66 8.93 16.56
C ALA A 147 -6.38 8.97 15.70
N ILE A 148 -5.20 8.80 16.30
CA ILE A 148 -3.92 8.71 15.56
C ILE A 148 -3.93 7.50 14.63
N LYS A 149 -4.35 6.33 15.12
CA LYS A 149 -4.45 5.09 14.33
C LYS A 149 -5.41 5.26 13.17
N SER A 150 -6.61 5.80 13.42
CA SER A 150 -7.63 6.04 12.40
C SER A 150 -7.15 7.03 11.34
N THR A 151 -6.47 8.10 11.76
CA THR A 151 -5.87 9.08 10.85
C THR A 151 -4.81 8.43 9.97
N LEU A 152 -3.89 7.64 10.55
CA LEU A 152 -2.87 6.92 9.79
C LEU A 152 -3.53 5.95 8.79
N MET A 153 -4.48 5.14 9.24
CA MET A 153 -5.17 4.17 8.38
C MET A 153 -5.90 4.86 7.23
N SER A 154 -6.72 5.88 7.51
CA SER A 154 -7.45 6.64 6.49
C SER A 154 -6.52 7.28 5.46
N ASN A 155 -5.37 7.79 5.91
CA ASN A 155 -4.37 8.38 5.03
C ASN A 155 -3.65 7.32 4.17
N LEU A 156 -3.32 6.14 4.74
CA LEU A 156 -2.72 5.03 4.01
C LEU A 156 -3.65 4.49 2.93
N LEU A 157 -4.96 4.44 3.20
CA LEU A 157 -5.98 3.99 2.25
C LEU A 157 -6.33 5.03 1.19
N ASN A 158 -5.83 6.26 1.29
CA ASN A 158 -6.12 7.31 0.32
C ASN A 158 -5.17 7.22 -0.89
N PRO A 159 -5.65 6.89 -2.10
CA PRO A 159 -4.79 6.71 -3.27
C PRO A 159 -4.12 8.01 -3.74
N ASN A 160 -4.67 9.17 -3.38
CA ASN A 160 -4.18 10.47 -3.82
C ASN A 160 -3.24 11.14 -2.81
N MET A 161 -2.96 10.49 -1.67
CA MET A 161 -2.12 11.09 -0.64
C MET A 161 -0.66 10.70 -0.83
N ASN A 162 0.22 11.69 -0.86
CA ASN A 162 1.66 11.45 -0.91
C ASN A 162 2.24 11.13 0.47
N LYS A 163 3.40 10.49 0.48
CA LYS A 163 4.08 10.02 1.70
C LYS A 163 4.30 11.13 2.74
N GLU A 164 4.79 12.29 2.32
CA GLU A 164 5.08 13.41 3.21
C GLU A 164 3.81 13.94 3.90
N ALA A 165 2.71 14.04 3.15
CA ALA A 165 1.41 14.44 3.68
C ALA A 165 0.89 13.42 4.70
N ILE A 166 0.98 12.12 4.42
CA ILE A 166 0.58 11.05 5.37
C ILE A 166 1.37 11.21 6.67
N MET A 167 2.70 11.32 6.59
CA MET A 167 3.58 11.46 7.75
C MET A 167 3.28 12.73 8.56
N ASN A 168 3.04 13.85 7.88
CA ASN A 168 2.73 15.13 8.52
C ASN A 168 1.37 15.11 9.22
N ASN A 169 0.33 14.57 8.57
CA ASN A 169 -1.01 14.48 9.15
C ASN A 169 -1.01 13.64 10.43
N VAL A 170 -0.28 12.53 10.45
CA VAL A 170 -0.17 11.66 11.63
C VAL A 170 0.58 12.35 12.77
N LYS A 171 1.67 13.06 12.47
CA LYS A 171 2.37 13.89 13.46
C LYS A 171 1.48 15.03 13.98
N GLN A 172 0.67 15.65 13.13
CA GLN A 172 -0.27 16.68 13.56
C GLN A 172 -1.35 16.13 14.49
N ALA A 173 -1.92 14.96 14.17
CA ALA A 173 -2.85 14.27 15.07
C ALA A 173 -2.20 13.95 16.42
N ALA A 174 -0.96 13.46 16.41
CA ALA A 174 -0.19 13.22 17.63
C ALA A 174 0.10 14.49 18.44
N ASN A 175 0.34 15.64 17.79
CA ASN A 175 0.53 16.92 18.48
C ASN A 175 -0.73 17.43 19.18
N GLN A 176 -1.92 16.92 18.86
CA GLN A 176 -3.15 17.28 19.58
C GLN A 176 -3.25 16.57 20.94
N VAL A 177 -2.39 15.58 21.21
CA VAL A 177 -2.37 14.88 22.49
C VAL A 177 -1.70 15.76 23.55
N SER A 178 -2.50 16.29 24.47
CA SER A 178 -2.02 17.15 25.54
C SER A 178 -1.64 16.34 26.78
N ASP A 179 -0.36 15.98 26.91
CA ASP A 179 0.23 15.45 28.15
C ASP A 179 1.70 15.88 28.25
N ALA A 180 2.08 16.47 29.39
CA ALA A 180 3.41 17.05 29.61
C ALA A 180 4.55 16.02 29.67
N ARG A 181 4.24 14.73 29.86
CA ARG A 181 5.20 13.62 29.90
C ARG A 181 5.59 13.14 28.50
N LEU A 182 4.81 13.50 27.48
CA LEU A 182 5.04 13.06 26.11
C LEU A 182 6.16 13.87 25.45
N SER A 183 7.00 13.19 24.67
CA SER A 183 8.01 13.87 23.84
C SER A 183 7.40 14.47 22.58
N ASP A 184 8.01 15.50 21.99
CA ASP A 184 7.52 16.12 20.76
C ASP A 184 7.49 15.11 19.56
N PRO A 185 6.31 14.82 18.98
CA PRO A 185 6.18 13.90 17.84
C PRO A 185 6.83 14.42 16.55
N ASN A 186 7.05 15.73 16.42
CA ASN A 186 7.76 16.30 15.27
C ASN A 186 9.27 16.05 15.36
N ALA A 187 9.83 16.10 16.57
CA ALA A 187 11.24 15.86 16.83
C ALA A 187 11.60 14.38 16.66
N ASN A 188 10.82 13.48 17.30
CA ASN A 188 11.01 12.04 17.16
C ASN A 188 9.71 11.29 17.42
N PHE A 189 9.03 10.89 16.34
CA PHE A 189 7.75 10.20 16.41
C PHE A 189 7.82 8.85 17.14
N TYR A 190 8.93 8.11 16.98
CA TYR A 190 9.12 6.84 17.69
C TYR A 190 9.29 7.01 19.20
N MET A 191 9.99 8.07 19.61
CA MET A 191 10.13 8.40 21.02
C MET A 191 8.80 8.86 21.61
N PHE A 192 8.00 9.61 20.84
CA PHE A 192 6.63 9.96 21.22
C PHE A 192 5.79 8.71 21.47
N LEU A 193 5.74 7.77 20.52
CA LEU A 193 4.97 6.52 20.70
C LEU A 193 5.46 5.71 21.90
N ALA A 194 6.77 5.66 22.14
CA ALA A 194 7.32 4.98 23.32
C ALA A 194 6.93 5.68 24.63
N SER A 195 6.98 7.01 24.67
CA SER A 195 6.53 7.79 25.84
C SER A 195 5.03 7.64 26.08
N LEU A 196 4.22 7.56 25.01
CA LEU A 196 2.78 7.37 25.10
C LEU A 196 2.42 5.99 25.66
N ASP A 197 3.09 4.93 25.19
CA ASP A 197 2.93 3.56 25.71
C ASP A 197 3.33 3.47 27.19
N GLN A 198 4.43 4.15 27.57
CA GLN A 198 4.87 4.21 28.96
C GLN A 198 3.85 4.92 29.85
N VAL A 199 3.35 6.08 29.42
CA VAL A 199 2.35 6.86 30.15
C VAL A 199 1.05 6.06 30.36
N VAL A 200 0.55 5.38 29.32
CA VAL A 200 -0.64 4.51 29.42
C VAL A 200 -0.44 3.40 30.44
N LYS A 201 0.76 2.82 30.52
CA LYS A 201 1.08 1.76 31.49
C LYS A 201 1.20 2.31 32.90
N GLU A 202 1.84 3.46 33.08
CA GLU A 202 1.96 4.14 34.38
C GLU A 202 0.58 4.52 34.93
N ASP A 203 -0.26 5.18 34.13
CA ASP A 203 -1.59 5.61 34.55
C ASP A 203 -2.48 4.40 34.89
N SER A 204 -2.42 3.34 34.09
CA SER A 204 -3.11 2.07 34.36
C SER A 204 -2.67 1.42 35.67
N GLN A 205 -1.35 1.40 35.94
CA GLN A 205 -0.80 0.85 37.18
C GLN A 205 -1.18 1.69 38.41
N ASP A 206 -1.18 3.02 38.27
CA ASP A 206 -1.58 3.94 39.33
C ASP A 206 -3.05 3.77 39.70
N ILE A 207 -3.93 3.66 38.69
CA ILE A 207 -5.36 3.40 38.91
C ILE A 207 -5.56 2.01 39.55
N ALA A 208 -4.85 0.99 39.07
CA ALA A 208 -4.90 -0.35 39.66
C ALA A 208 -4.45 -0.38 41.13
N SER A 209 -3.41 0.38 41.46
CA SER A 209 -2.93 0.56 42.84
C SER A 209 -4.00 1.21 43.73
N ASP A 210 -4.66 2.26 43.24
CA ASP A 210 -5.73 2.95 43.98
C ASP A 210 -6.96 2.05 44.19
N ILE A 211 -7.35 1.25 43.19
CA ILE A 211 -8.44 0.26 43.32
C ILE A 211 -8.12 -0.83 44.34
N ASN A 212 -6.88 -1.33 44.37
CA ASN A 212 -6.45 -2.30 45.37
C ASN A 212 -6.44 -1.69 46.78
N ALA A 213 -6.05 -0.42 46.91
CA ALA A 213 -6.13 0.30 48.18
C ALA A 213 -7.58 0.44 48.67
N LEU A 214 -8.52 0.81 47.78
CA LEU A 214 -9.95 0.88 48.10
C LEU A 214 -10.52 -0.48 48.51
N SER A 215 -10.10 -1.55 47.82
CA SER A 215 -10.52 -2.91 48.16
C SER A 215 -10.06 -3.30 49.58
N LYS A 216 -8.82 -2.94 49.95
CA LYS A 216 -8.27 -3.18 51.29
C LYS A 216 -8.94 -2.32 52.36
N ASP A 217 -9.33 -1.09 52.04
CA ASP A 217 -10.07 -0.24 52.97
C ASP A 217 -11.47 -0.79 53.25
N LEU A 218 -12.15 -1.37 52.25
CA LEU A 218 -13.39 -2.12 52.44
C LEU A 218 -13.19 -3.34 53.37
N ASP A 219 -12.07 -4.06 53.26
CA ASP A 219 -11.76 -5.20 54.13
C ASP A 219 -11.62 -4.74 55.59
N ASN A 220 -10.89 -3.63 55.79
CA ASN A 220 -10.61 -3.09 57.12
C ASN A 220 -11.86 -2.56 57.82
N GLN A 221 -12.79 -1.94 57.07
CA GLN A 221 -14.05 -1.44 57.63
C GLN A 221 -14.95 -2.58 58.15
N ALA A 222 -14.96 -3.73 57.46
CA ALA A 222 -15.68 -4.92 57.90
C ALA A 222 -15.10 -5.53 59.19
N ILE A 223 -13.78 -5.47 59.36
CA ILE A 223 -13.11 -5.97 60.58
C ILE A 223 -13.45 -5.10 61.81
N THR A 224 -13.63 -3.80 61.62
CA THR A 224 -13.97 -2.87 62.71
C THR A 224 -15.44 -2.91 63.17
N LYS A 225 -16.36 -3.45 62.37
CA LYS A 225 -17.77 -3.63 62.75
C LYS A 225 -18.00 -5.08 63.19
N THR A 226 -18.22 -5.31 64.49
CA THR A 226 -18.40 -6.65 65.08
C THR A 226 -19.57 -7.46 64.47
N GLU A 227 -20.59 -6.81 63.91
CA GLU A 227 -21.64 -7.46 63.12
C GLU A 227 -22.10 -6.53 61.99
N LEU A 228 -21.88 -6.92 60.73
CA LEU A 228 -22.47 -6.26 59.56
C LEU A 228 -23.90 -6.75 59.37
N SER A 229 -24.84 -5.85 59.08
CA SER A 229 -26.19 -6.24 58.67
C SER A 229 -26.16 -6.95 57.30
N ARG A 230 -27.21 -7.72 56.98
CA ARG A 230 -27.36 -8.36 55.66
C ARG A 230 -27.30 -7.36 54.50
N GLY A 231 -27.85 -6.15 54.71
CA GLY A 231 -27.80 -5.07 53.72
C GLY A 231 -26.38 -4.53 53.52
N GLU A 232 -25.64 -4.30 54.62
CA GLU A 232 -24.25 -3.86 54.56
C GLU A 232 -23.34 -4.93 53.93
N LEU A 233 -23.53 -6.21 54.23
CA LEU A 233 -22.82 -7.32 53.58
C LEU A 233 -23.10 -7.38 52.07
N HIS A 234 -24.35 -7.17 51.67
CA HIS A 234 -24.69 -7.16 50.25
C HIS A 234 -24.02 -5.97 49.53
N ALA A 235 -24.14 -4.77 50.09
CA ALA A 235 -23.50 -3.57 49.54
C ALA A 235 -21.97 -3.72 49.43
N GLN A 236 -21.34 -4.30 50.44
CA GLN A 236 -19.91 -4.56 50.44
C GLN A 236 -19.51 -5.56 49.34
N ASN A 237 -20.23 -6.67 49.20
CA ASN A 237 -19.98 -7.66 48.15
C ASN A 237 -20.14 -7.07 46.74
N THR A 238 -21.15 -6.22 46.54
CA THR A 238 -21.34 -5.48 45.29
C THR A 238 -20.15 -4.56 45.02
N ALA A 239 -19.71 -3.78 46.01
CA ALA A 239 -18.54 -2.91 45.87
C ALA A 239 -17.26 -3.67 45.49
N TYR A 240 -17.00 -4.84 46.08
CA TYR A 240 -15.86 -5.69 45.65
C TYR A 240 -15.99 -6.18 44.22
N SER A 241 -17.20 -6.62 43.83
CA SER A 241 -17.46 -7.06 42.48
C SER A 241 -17.19 -5.93 41.48
N ASP A 242 -17.64 -4.72 41.79
CA ASP A 242 -17.45 -3.53 40.95
C ASP A 242 -15.98 -3.15 40.85
N LEU A 243 -15.24 -3.11 41.97
CA LEU A 243 -13.80 -2.84 41.96
C LEU A 243 -13.01 -3.88 41.16
N LYS A 244 -13.39 -5.16 41.24
CA LYS A 244 -12.79 -6.23 40.45
C LYS A 244 -13.07 -6.06 38.95
N ASN A 245 -14.29 -5.68 38.59
CA ASN A 245 -14.68 -5.42 37.21
C ASN A 245 -13.97 -4.19 36.64
N LEU A 246 -13.79 -3.14 37.45
CA LEU A 246 -13.01 -1.96 37.08
C LEU A 246 -11.55 -2.33 36.82
N LEU A 247 -10.91 -3.08 37.72
CA LEU A 247 -9.54 -3.55 37.54
C LEU A 247 -9.37 -4.36 36.26
N LYS A 248 -10.32 -5.25 35.95
CA LYS A 248 -10.32 -6.01 34.70
C LYS A 248 -10.42 -5.09 33.47
N SER A 249 -11.35 -4.14 33.50
CA SER A 249 -11.59 -3.21 32.38
C SER A 249 -10.39 -2.30 32.11
N ILE A 250 -9.68 -1.84 33.16
CA ILE A 250 -8.45 -1.05 33.01
C ILE A 250 -7.35 -1.86 32.33
N ASN A 251 -7.14 -3.10 32.78
CA ASN A 251 -6.11 -3.97 32.22
C ASN A 251 -6.39 -4.28 30.75
N GLU A 252 -7.65 -4.57 30.40
CA GLU A 252 -8.07 -4.81 29.01
C GLU A 252 -7.90 -3.55 28.15
N SER A 253 -8.35 -2.39 28.63
CA SER A 253 -8.22 -1.10 27.94
C SER A 253 -6.75 -0.74 27.71
N SER A 254 -5.92 -0.76 28.75
CA SER A 254 -4.49 -0.45 28.68
C SER A 254 -3.74 -1.39 27.71
N MET A 255 -4.09 -2.68 27.71
CA MET A 255 -3.53 -3.65 26.77
C MET A 255 -3.94 -3.34 25.32
N GLN A 256 -5.21 -3.03 25.08
CA GLN A 256 -5.71 -2.66 23.75
C GLN A 256 -5.07 -1.36 23.25
N THR A 257 -4.97 -0.33 24.10
CA THR A 257 -4.27 0.92 23.76
C THR A 257 -2.81 0.66 23.40
N SER A 258 -2.11 -0.16 24.18
CA SER A 258 -0.71 -0.55 23.90
C SER A 258 -0.58 -1.30 22.56
N GLN A 259 -1.53 -2.19 22.25
CA GLN A 259 -1.59 -2.88 20.96
C GLN A 259 -1.82 -1.90 19.80
N ASN A 260 -2.71 -0.92 19.97
CA ASN A 260 -2.94 0.12 18.98
C ASN A 260 -1.70 1.00 18.76
N ILE A 261 -0.96 1.35 19.82
CA ILE A 261 0.32 2.07 19.70
C ILE A 261 1.34 1.25 18.90
N ASN A 262 1.46 -0.04 19.18
CA ASN A 262 2.35 -0.93 18.41
C ASN A 262 1.94 -1.01 16.94
N LYS A 263 0.63 -1.10 16.65
CA LYS A 263 0.14 -1.10 15.27
C LYS A 263 0.45 0.22 14.55
N ILE A 264 0.30 1.36 15.22
CA ILE A 264 0.71 2.68 14.67
C ILE A 264 2.20 2.66 14.33
N LYS A 265 3.04 2.17 15.26
CA LYS A 265 4.49 2.07 15.05
C LYS A 265 4.85 1.20 13.85
N GLU A 266 4.23 0.03 13.72
CA GLU A 266 4.43 -0.88 12.59
C GLU A 266 4.06 -0.20 11.27
N LEU A 267 2.84 0.33 11.17
CA LEU A 267 2.35 1.00 9.96
C LEU A 267 3.21 2.21 9.58
N TYR A 268 3.62 3.02 10.56
CA TYR A 268 4.50 4.17 10.33
C TYR A 268 5.88 3.74 9.83
N THR A 269 6.44 2.66 10.38
CA THR A 269 7.73 2.12 9.94
C THR A 269 7.64 1.58 8.52
N THR A 270 6.57 0.86 8.19
CA THR A 270 6.34 0.41 6.82
C THR A 270 6.19 1.61 5.88
N LEU A 271 5.43 2.64 6.26
CA LEU A 271 5.30 3.87 5.48
C LEU A 271 6.66 4.53 5.21
N GLU A 272 7.52 4.65 6.22
CA GLU A 272 8.87 5.19 6.07
C GLU A 272 9.74 4.35 5.14
N ALA A 273 9.61 3.03 5.16
CA ALA A 273 10.36 2.13 4.28
C ALA A 273 9.80 2.09 2.84
N SER A 274 8.50 2.34 2.66
CA SER A 274 7.82 2.23 1.37
C SER A 274 8.28 3.28 0.36
N SER A 275 8.47 2.85 -0.88
CA SER A 275 8.69 3.72 -2.03
C SER A 275 7.35 4.11 -2.65
N PHE A 276 7.16 5.40 -2.92
CA PHE A 276 6.04 5.93 -3.70
C PHE A 276 6.44 6.14 -5.18
N GLU A 277 7.61 5.61 -5.54
CA GLU A 277 8.12 5.53 -6.90
C GLU A 277 8.21 4.06 -7.33
N GLN A 278 7.69 3.78 -8.52
CA GLN A 278 7.79 2.47 -9.16
C GLN A 278 8.38 2.62 -10.56
N THR A 279 9.25 1.69 -10.95
CA THR A 279 9.97 1.78 -12.22
C THR A 279 9.86 0.47 -12.98
N TYR A 280 9.57 0.57 -14.27
CA TYR A 280 9.48 -0.56 -15.19
C TYR A 280 10.37 -0.31 -16.39
N ASP A 281 11.09 -1.32 -16.83
CA ASP A 281 11.89 -1.23 -18.05
C ASP A 281 11.16 -1.91 -19.20
N TYR A 282 11.06 -1.22 -20.34
CA TYR A 282 10.46 -1.73 -21.56
C TYR A 282 11.38 -1.53 -22.77
N LEU A 283 11.49 -2.53 -23.62
CA LEU A 283 12.27 -2.47 -24.85
C LEU A 283 11.35 -2.13 -26.03
N ILE A 284 11.61 -1.03 -26.73
CA ILE A 284 10.79 -0.65 -27.90
C ILE A 284 11.18 -1.50 -29.12
N GLU A 285 10.33 -2.46 -29.47
CA GLU A 285 10.48 -3.29 -30.68
C GLU A 285 9.51 -2.88 -31.81
N ALA A 286 8.35 -2.33 -31.47
CA ALA A 286 7.33 -1.91 -32.43
C ALA A 286 7.45 -0.43 -32.87
N ASP A 287 6.69 -0.06 -33.91
CA ASP A 287 6.67 1.31 -34.42
C ASP A 287 5.81 2.24 -33.54
N LYS A 288 4.75 1.66 -32.95
CA LYS A 288 3.88 2.27 -31.96
C LYS A 288 3.66 1.30 -30.81
N VAL A 289 3.77 1.79 -29.60
CA VAL A 289 3.52 1.03 -28.38
C VAL A 289 2.56 1.83 -27.52
N ASN A 290 1.52 1.17 -27.02
CA ASN A 290 0.64 1.72 -26.01
C ASN A 290 0.80 0.92 -24.72
N ILE A 291 1.43 1.53 -23.71
CA ILE A 291 1.54 0.96 -22.37
C ILE A 291 0.31 1.40 -21.58
N GLU A 292 -0.55 0.44 -21.26
CA GLU A 292 -1.74 0.61 -20.44
C GLU A 292 -1.37 0.37 -18.97
N LEU A 293 -1.51 1.42 -18.17
CA LEU A 293 -1.33 1.40 -16.72
C LEU A 293 -2.71 1.36 -16.08
N LYS A 294 -3.04 0.23 -15.46
CA LYS A 294 -4.27 0.03 -14.72
C LYS A 294 -3.98 0.08 -13.22
N PHE A 295 -4.47 1.12 -12.58
CA PHE A 295 -4.37 1.34 -11.14
C PHE A 295 -5.57 0.69 -10.47
N VAL A 296 -5.33 -0.30 -9.63
CA VAL A 296 -6.35 -1.05 -8.87
C VAL A 296 -6.12 -0.84 -7.38
N GLN A 297 -7.12 -1.17 -6.56
CA GLN A 297 -6.92 -1.21 -5.12
C GLN A 297 -5.84 -2.23 -4.75
N SER A 298 -4.95 -1.85 -3.84
CA SER A 298 -3.92 -2.76 -3.33
C SER A 298 -4.51 -3.78 -2.36
N GLU A 299 -3.84 -4.93 -2.19
CA GLU A 299 -4.22 -5.95 -1.20
C GLU A 299 -4.37 -5.38 0.22
N PHE A 300 -3.47 -4.46 0.63
CA PHE A 300 -3.60 -3.78 1.92
C PHE A 300 -4.92 -3.00 2.04
N ALA A 301 -5.34 -2.34 0.97
CA ALA A 301 -6.59 -1.61 0.95
C ALA A 301 -7.79 -2.57 0.97
N ASP A 302 -7.75 -3.63 0.17
CA ASP A 302 -8.81 -4.65 0.12
C ASP A 302 -9.06 -5.28 1.50
N GLU A 303 -7.99 -5.54 2.27
CA GLU A 303 -8.11 -6.11 3.64
C GLU A 303 -8.66 -5.13 4.68
N ASN A 304 -8.52 -3.82 4.46
CA ASN A 304 -8.78 -2.78 5.46
C ASN A 304 -9.92 -1.82 5.05
N ASP A 305 -10.47 -1.95 3.85
CA ASP A 305 -11.66 -1.24 3.37
C ASP A 305 -12.93 -2.09 3.62
N LEU A 306 -14.06 -1.42 3.86
CA LEU A 306 -15.32 -2.08 4.19
C LEU A 306 -16.06 -2.57 2.94
N ASP A 307 -15.71 -2.05 1.76
CA ASP A 307 -16.29 -2.40 0.47
C ASP A 307 -15.35 -3.35 -0.28
N ASN A 308 -15.58 -4.65 -0.08
CA ASN A 308 -14.77 -5.80 -0.52
C ASN A 308 -14.76 -6.08 -2.05
N GLU A 309 -14.94 -5.06 -2.88
CA GLU A 309 -14.88 -5.20 -4.34
C GLU A 309 -13.60 -4.53 -4.85
N GLN A 310 -12.65 -5.33 -5.35
CA GLN A 310 -11.39 -4.86 -5.91
C GLN A 310 -11.66 -3.94 -7.10
N ASN A 311 -11.68 -2.64 -6.84
CA ASN A 311 -12.11 -1.65 -7.81
C ASN A 311 -10.93 -1.15 -8.64
N THR A 312 -11.16 -1.02 -9.95
CA THR A 312 -10.25 -0.27 -10.82
C THR A 312 -10.38 1.20 -10.46
N LEU A 313 -9.31 1.78 -9.92
CA LEU A 313 -9.26 3.18 -9.52
C LEU A 313 -9.13 4.08 -10.76
N LYS A 314 -8.26 3.70 -11.70
CA LYS A 314 -7.89 4.53 -12.84
C LYS A 314 -7.18 3.72 -13.92
N GLU A 315 -7.35 4.11 -15.18
CA GLU A 315 -6.58 3.59 -16.31
C GLU A 315 -5.89 4.74 -17.05
N ARG A 316 -4.64 4.55 -17.45
CA ARG A 316 -3.86 5.53 -18.22
C ARG A 316 -3.07 4.85 -19.32
N ASN A 317 -2.94 5.55 -20.44
CA ASN A 317 -2.30 5.05 -21.65
C ASN A 317 -1.08 5.91 -21.98
N LEU A 318 0.11 5.31 -21.95
CA LEU A 318 1.36 5.94 -22.36
C LEU A 318 1.69 5.50 -23.79
N LYS A 319 1.57 6.44 -24.74
CA LYS A 319 1.85 6.20 -26.15
C LYS A 319 3.30 6.50 -26.47
N LEU A 320 4.03 5.48 -26.91
CA LEU A 320 5.43 5.58 -27.34
C LEU A 320 5.51 5.42 -28.86
N PHE A 321 6.31 6.27 -29.50
CA PHE A 321 6.53 6.25 -30.94
C PHE A 321 8.01 6.00 -31.23
N SER A 322 8.32 5.04 -32.09
CA SER A 322 9.70 4.80 -32.50
C SER A 322 10.08 5.59 -33.77
N LYS A 323 11.36 5.94 -33.90
CA LYS A 323 11.96 6.57 -35.08
C LYS A 323 13.17 5.76 -35.54
N GLY A 324 13.18 5.40 -36.83
CA GLY A 324 14.30 4.72 -37.48
C GLY A 324 14.54 3.28 -36.99
N GLY A 325 15.00 2.42 -37.90
CA GLY A 325 15.21 0.99 -37.65
C GLY A 325 14.43 0.14 -38.65
N PHE A 326 15.05 -0.94 -39.14
CA PHE A 326 14.38 -1.92 -39.99
C PHE A 326 13.79 -3.02 -39.10
N LYS A 327 12.51 -3.37 -39.29
CA LYS A 327 11.93 -4.58 -38.70
C LYS A 327 12.54 -5.77 -39.45
N ILE A 328 13.41 -6.55 -38.80
CA ILE A 328 13.85 -7.83 -39.34
C ILE A 328 12.79 -8.84 -38.94
N ASN A 329 11.77 -9.03 -39.78
CA ASN A 329 10.96 -10.25 -39.69
C ASN A 329 11.90 -11.41 -40.02
N THR A 330 12.07 -12.37 -39.11
CA THR A 330 12.94 -13.55 -39.31
C THR A 330 12.41 -14.54 -40.35
N SER A 331 11.34 -14.21 -41.08
CA SER A 331 10.84 -14.95 -42.24
C SER A 331 11.38 -14.34 -43.55
N ILE A 332 12.63 -14.66 -43.89
CA ILE A 332 13.06 -14.59 -45.30
C ILE A 332 12.54 -15.85 -45.98
N ALA A 333 11.39 -15.77 -46.65
CA ALA A 333 10.99 -16.80 -47.61
C ALA A 333 11.86 -16.65 -48.87
N LEU A 334 12.91 -17.48 -48.97
CA LEU A 334 13.65 -17.66 -50.21
C LEU A 334 12.77 -18.46 -51.18
N THR A 335 11.97 -17.77 -52.01
CA THR A 335 11.33 -18.41 -53.16
C THR A 335 12.37 -18.64 -54.24
N LEU A 336 12.95 -19.83 -54.27
CA LEU A 336 13.73 -20.30 -55.40
C LEU A 336 12.75 -20.69 -56.51
N ASN A 337 12.48 -19.75 -57.43
CA ASN A 337 11.82 -20.11 -58.68
C ASN A 337 12.78 -20.99 -59.50
N ASN A 338 12.48 -22.28 -59.57
CA ASN A 338 13.22 -23.23 -60.38
C ASN A 338 12.38 -23.52 -61.64
N PHE A 339 12.80 -23.01 -62.80
CA PHE A 339 12.15 -23.29 -64.08
C PHE A 339 12.91 -24.39 -64.82
N GLY A 340 12.23 -25.52 -65.11
CA GLY A 340 12.68 -26.54 -66.05
C GLY A 340 12.26 -27.96 -65.67
N ASP A 341 12.16 -28.85 -66.68
CA ASP A 341 11.64 -30.24 -66.65
C ASP A 341 12.38 -31.23 -65.72
N ASN A 342 13.25 -30.75 -64.83
CA ASN A 342 13.91 -31.52 -63.77
C ASN A 342 13.74 -30.84 -62.39
N SER A 343 12.68 -30.04 -62.21
CA SER A 343 12.42 -29.37 -60.94
C SER A 343 12.06 -30.39 -59.86
N LYS A 344 12.53 -30.12 -58.65
CA LYS A 344 12.10 -30.81 -57.44
C LYS A 344 11.32 -29.83 -56.58
N ASP A 345 10.21 -30.28 -56.03
CA ASP A 345 9.42 -29.51 -55.08
C ASP A 345 9.98 -29.79 -53.69
N PHE A 346 10.44 -28.74 -53.02
CA PHE A 346 11.00 -28.84 -51.67
C PHE A 346 9.97 -28.36 -50.66
N TYR A 347 9.76 -29.15 -49.61
CA TYR A 347 8.87 -28.80 -48.50
C TYR A 347 9.58 -29.04 -47.16
N ILE A 348 9.07 -28.40 -46.12
CA ILE A 348 9.48 -28.65 -44.75
C ILE A 348 8.35 -29.48 -44.12
N ASP A 349 8.67 -30.66 -43.62
CA ASP A 349 7.70 -31.54 -42.95
C ASP A 349 7.34 -31.04 -41.54
N GLU A 350 6.33 -31.65 -40.92
CA GLU A 350 5.82 -31.27 -39.60
C GLU A 350 6.88 -31.41 -38.48
N ASP A 351 7.98 -32.13 -38.73
CA ASP A 351 9.11 -32.32 -37.82
C ASP A 351 10.30 -31.39 -38.13
N GLY A 352 10.17 -30.51 -39.14
CA GLY A 352 11.16 -29.48 -39.48
C GLY A 352 12.29 -29.96 -40.40
N TYR A 353 12.18 -31.14 -41.02
CA TYR A 353 13.15 -31.63 -42.00
C TYR A 353 12.78 -31.17 -43.42
N ILE A 354 13.81 -30.94 -44.25
CA ILE A 354 13.63 -30.54 -45.65
C ILE A 354 13.49 -31.80 -46.51
N GLY A 355 12.31 -32.02 -47.07
CA GLY A 355 11.99 -33.07 -48.04
C GLY A 355 12.06 -32.58 -49.48
N GLU A 356 12.24 -33.51 -50.43
CA GLU A 356 12.20 -33.24 -51.88
C GLU A 356 11.32 -34.27 -52.61
N ASP A 357 10.40 -33.79 -53.44
CA ASP A 357 9.61 -34.60 -54.38
C ASP A 357 9.97 -34.24 -55.82
N ILE A 358 9.83 -35.19 -56.74
CA ILE A 358 9.99 -34.94 -58.18
C ILE A 358 8.71 -34.25 -58.68
N ASN A 359 8.87 -33.13 -59.40
CA ASN A 359 7.74 -32.35 -59.89
C ASN A 359 7.08 -33.09 -61.07
N ASP A 360 5.86 -33.58 -60.86
CA ASP A 360 5.11 -34.45 -61.80
C ASP A 360 4.16 -33.69 -62.75
N ASN A 361 4.41 -32.41 -63.04
CA ASN A 361 3.58 -31.63 -63.98
C ASN A 361 4.01 -31.73 -65.45
#